data_AF-K2A850-F1
#
_entry.id   AF-K2A850-F1
#
_cell.length_a   1.000
_cell.length_b   1.000
_cell.length_c   1.000
_cell.angle_alpha   90.00
_cell.angle_beta   90.00
_cell.angle_gamma   90.00
#
_symmetry.space_group_name_H-M   'P 1'
#
loop_
_entity.id
_entity.type
_entity.pdbx_description
1 polymer ?
#
loop_
_entity_poly.entity_id
_entity_poly.type
_entity_poly.pdbx_seq_one_letter_code
_entity_poly.pdbx_strand_id
1 'polypeptide(L)'
;MSDNNSLKNLLGESLKRAGIVQSVTAALVCQEAEKILTAWYPKLKKDFRVHSFRRGVLKILVLNSAQAQEMQMREHQLRLLLNNKFSTKRIKQVVFRVASKAQVLFDPQQQN
;
A
#
# COMPACT_ATOMS: atom_id res chain seq x y z
N MET A 1 34.79 22.99 23.00
CA MET A 1 34.30 23.12 21.62
C MET A 1 33.35 21.97 21.40
N SER A 2 32.07 22.25 21.64
CA SER A 2 31.09 21.26 22.06
C SER A 2 30.03 21.02 20.98
N ASP A 3 29.68 19.75 20.80
CA ASP A 3 28.32 19.24 20.65
C ASP A 3 27.49 19.55 19.39
N ASN A 4 28.10 19.75 18.21
CA ASN A 4 27.32 19.93 16.97
C ASN A 4 27.17 18.66 16.09
N ASN A 5 27.95 17.60 16.35
CA ASN A 5 27.88 16.35 15.57
C ASN A 5 26.84 15.34 16.12
N SER A 6 26.55 15.32 17.42
CA SER A 6 25.63 14.35 18.00
C SER A 6 24.16 14.58 17.61
N LEU A 7 23.73 15.84 17.48
CA LEU A 7 22.35 16.18 17.11
C LEU A 7 22.01 15.80 15.65
N LYS A 8 22.94 16.02 14.72
CA LYS A 8 22.75 15.62 13.30
C LYS A 8 22.66 14.10 13.16
N ASN A 9 23.45 13.36 13.93
CA ASN A 9 23.43 11.90 13.91
C ASN A 9 22.14 11.33 14.51
N LEU A 10 21.69 11.85 15.66
CA LEU A 10 20.43 11.44 16.30
C LEU A 10 19.19 11.74 15.44
N LEU A 11 19.18 12.88 14.75
CA LEU A 11 18.11 13.24 13.81
C LEU A 11 18.13 12.32 12.58
N GLY A 12 19.30 12.04 12.02
CA GLY A 12 19.46 11.15 10.87
C GLY A 12 19.01 9.72 11.17
N GLU A 13 19.38 9.18 12.33
CA GLU A 13 18.96 7.85 12.77
C GLU A 13 17.45 7.77 13.05
N SER A 14 16.87 8.80 13.69
CA SER A 14 15.44 8.86 13.95
C SER A 14 14.63 8.96 12.67
N LEU A 15 15.06 9.77 11.70
CA LEU A 15 14.43 9.89 10.39
C LEU A 15 14.54 8.59 9.58
N LYS A 16 15.72 7.94 9.56
CA LYS A 16 15.90 6.63 8.94
C LYS A 16 14.98 5.57 9.57
N ARG A 17 14.95 5.51 10.91
CA ARG A 17 14.08 4.58 11.65
C ARG A 17 12.60 4.85 11.36
N ALA A 18 12.17 6.10 11.35
CA ALA A 18 10.80 6.48 10.98
C ALA A 18 10.47 6.09 9.52
N GLY A 19 11.42 6.26 8.59
CA GLY A 19 11.29 5.82 7.20
C GLY A 19 11.14 4.31 7.07
N ILE A 20 11.96 3.53 7.79
CA ILE A 20 11.90 2.06 7.84
C ILE A 20 10.58 1.58 8.43
N VAL A 21 10.16 2.14 9.57
CA VAL A 21 8.86 1.83 10.17
C VAL A 21 7.75 2.14 9.17
N GLN A 22 7.85 3.25 8.44
CA GLN A 22 6.86 3.61 7.46
C GLN A 22 6.78 2.64 6.27
N SER A 23 7.91 2.18 5.75
CA SER A 23 7.97 1.21 4.65
C SER A 23 7.48 -0.16 5.07
N VAL A 24 7.85 -0.63 6.27
CA VAL A 24 7.34 -1.91 6.83
C VAL A 24 5.83 -1.86 7.01
N THR A 25 5.28 -0.80 7.60
CA THR A 25 3.81 -0.69 7.72
C THR A 25 3.14 -0.64 6.35
N ALA A 26 3.74 0.05 5.37
CA ALA A 26 3.18 0.11 4.03
C ALA A 26 3.15 -1.26 3.35
N ALA A 27 4.21 -2.05 3.49
CA ALA A 27 4.27 -3.42 2.98
C ALA A 27 3.19 -4.31 3.62
N LEU A 28 3.02 -4.23 4.95
CA LEU A 28 2.00 -5.00 5.66
C LEU A 28 0.57 -4.63 5.24
N VAL A 29 0.29 -3.34 5.07
CA VAL A 29 -1.01 -2.86 4.57
C VAL A 29 -1.28 -3.38 3.16
N CYS A 30 -0.27 -3.32 2.27
CA CYS A 30 -0.41 -3.84 0.91
C CYS A 30 -0.69 -5.35 0.90
N GLN A 31 0.08 -6.13 1.67
CA GLN A 31 -0.09 -7.58 1.77
C GLN A 31 -1.48 -7.97 2.30
N GLU A 32 -1.97 -7.27 3.33
CA GLU A 32 -3.30 -7.56 3.87
C GLU A 32 -4.41 -7.21 2.88
N ALA A 33 -4.29 -6.06 2.19
CA ALA A 33 -5.26 -5.68 1.17
C ALA A 33 -5.29 -6.71 0.03
N GLU A 34 -4.14 -7.20 -0.41
CA GLU A 34 -4.02 -8.23 -1.45
C GLU A 34 -4.75 -9.52 -1.02
N LYS A 35 -4.57 -9.93 0.23
CA LYS A 35 -5.24 -11.09 0.82
C LYS A 35 -6.76 -10.94 0.83
N ILE A 36 -7.27 -9.80 1.31
CA ILE A 36 -8.71 -9.53 1.38
C ILE A 36 -9.31 -9.53 -0.03
N LEU A 37 -8.68 -8.82 -0.97
CA LEU A 37 -9.17 -8.71 -2.34
C LEU A 37 -9.13 -10.06 -3.07
N THR A 38 -8.09 -10.87 -2.85
CA THR A 38 -8.03 -12.22 -3.42
C THR A 38 -9.15 -13.12 -2.89
N ALA A 39 -9.53 -12.97 -1.62
CA ALA A 39 -10.65 -13.71 -1.04
C ALA A 39 -12.01 -13.28 -1.59
N TRP A 40 -12.19 -11.98 -1.86
CA TRP A 40 -13.42 -11.45 -2.45
C TRP A 40 -13.54 -11.76 -3.94
N TYR A 41 -12.42 -11.72 -4.66
CA TYR A 41 -12.38 -11.85 -6.11
C TYR A 41 -11.41 -12.96 -6.56
N PRO A 42 -11.64 -14.22 -6.19
CA PRO A 42 -10.70 -15.32 -6.47
C PRO A 42 -10.47 -15.53 -7.97
N LYS A 43 -11.46 -15.21 -8.81
CA LYS A 43 -11.37 -15.29 -10.28
C LYS A 43 -10.55 -14.15 -10.90
N LEU A 44 -10.35 -13.04 -10.19
CA LEU A 44 -9.66 -11.84 -10.66
C LEU A 44 -8.23 -11.71 -10.12
N LYS A 45 -7.69 -12.74 -9.45
CA LYS A 45 -6.36 -12.69 -8.82
C LYS A 45 -5.22 -12.28 -9.76
N LYS A 46 -5.36 -12.52 -11.07
CA LYS A 46 -4.38 -12.14 -12.10
C LYS A 46 -4.65 -10.78 -12.75
N ASP A 47 -5.78 -10.16 -12.38
CA ASP A 47 -6.31 -8.98 -13.06
C ASP A 47 -6.25 -7.72 -12.19
N PHE A 48 -5.79 -7.85 -10.94
CA PHE A 48 -5.48 -6.72 -10.08
C PHE A 48 -4.16 -6.92 -9.34
N ARG A 49 -3.63 -5.83 -8.82
CA ARG A 49 -2.45 -5.84 -7.94
C ARG A 49 -2.49 -4.68 -6.96
N VAL A 50 -2.14 -4.93 -5.70
CA VAL A 50 -1.91 -3.84 -4.75
C VAL A 50 -0.54 -3.22 -5.00
N HIS A 51 -0.53 -1.95 -5.41
CA HIS A 51 0.69 -1.30 -5.91
C HIS A 51 1.45 -0.52 -4.84
N SER A 52 0.75 0.25 -4.00
CA SER A 52 1.42 1.08 -3.00
C SER A 52 0.49 1.56 -1.91
N PHE A 53 1.03 1.74 -0.70
CA PHE A 53 0.40 2.53 0.36
C PHE A 53 1.28 3.71 0.74
N ARG A 54 0.83 4.95 0.46
CA ARG A 54 1.59 6.17 0.76
C ARG A 54 0.66 7.27 1.22
N ARG A 55 1.03 7.96 2.31
CA ARG A 55 0.27 9.11 2.88
C ARG A 55 -1.23 8.80 3.14
N GLY A 56 -1.55 7.55 3.47
CA GLY A 56 -2.92 7.11 3.75
C GLY A 56 -3.73 6.70 2.51
N VAL A 57 -3.13 6.70 1.32
CA VAL A 57 -3.79 6.28 0.09
C VAL A 57 -3.24 4.91 -0.32
N LEU A 58 -4.15 3.93 -0.43
CA LEU A 58 -3.86 2.61 -1.00
C LEU A 58 -4.19 2.62 -2.49
N LYS A 59 -3.21 2.36 -3.35
CA LYS A 59 -3.38 2.29 -4.80
C LYS A 59 -3.42 0.84 -5.25
N ILE A 60 -4.45 0.49 -6.00
CA ILE A 60 -4.65 -0.83 -6.60
C ILE A 60 -4.72 -0.65 -8.10
N LEU A 61 -3.95 -1.43 -8.84
CA LEU A 61 -4.00 -1.47 -10.30
C LEU A 61 -4.95 -2.58 -10.74
N VAL A 62 -5.71 -2.33 -11.79
CA VAL A 62 -6.66 -3.28 -12.39
C VAL A 62 -6.54 -3.26 -13.91
N LEU A 63 -6.99 -4.30 -14.61
CA LEU A 63 -6.85 -4.39 -16.07
C LEU A 63 -7.86 -3.52 -16.84
N ASN A 64 -9.05 -3.28 -16.30
CA ASN A 64 -10.09 -2.54 -17.01
C ASN A 64 -11.00 -1.75 -16.07
N SER A 65 -11.81 -0.85 -16.66
CA SER A 65 -12.71 0.05 -15.94
C SER A 65 -13.86 -0.68 -15.24
N ALA A 66 -14.37 -1.77 -15.81
CA ALA A 66 -15.43 -2.56 -15.20
C ALA A 66 -14.97 -3.14 -13.85
N GLN A 67 -13.76 -3.71 -13.81
CA GLN A 67 -13.13 -4.18 -12.56
C GLN A 67 -12.90 -3.03 -11.57
N ALA A 68 -12.43 -1.88 -12.04
CA ALA A 68 -12.26 -0.71 -11.17
C ALA A 68 -13.59 -0.32 -10.49
N GLN A 69 -14.68 -0.28 -11.25
CA GLN A 69 -16.01 0.04 -10.73
C GLN A 69 -16.50 -1.02 -9.76
N GLU A 70 -16.40 -2.31 -10.11
CA GLU A 70 -16.80 -3.42 -9.25
C GLU A 70 -16.09 -3.38 -7.88
N MET A 71 -14.77 -3.19 -7.88
CA MET A 71 -13.99 -3.14 -6.65
C MET A 71 -14.23 -1.84 -5.87
N GLN A 72 -14.50 -0.72 -6.57
CA GLN A 72 -14.86 0.55 -5.95
C GLN A 72 -16.14 0.44 -5.11
N MET A 73 -17.10 -0.40 -5.50
CA MET A 73 -18.33 -0.65 -4.73
C MET A 73 -18.06 -1.21 -3.32
N ARG A 74 -16.91 -1.88 -3.12
CA ARG A 74 -16.50 -2.44 -1.82
C ARG A 74 -15.36 -1.65 -1.15
N GLU A 75 -15.02 -0.47 -1.66
CA GLU A 75 -13.93 0.37 -1.13
C GLU A 75 -14.10 0.63 0.36
N HIS A 76 -15.30 1.03 0.76
CA HIS A 76 -15.58 1.41 2.14
C HIS A 76 -15.35 0.24 3.09
N GLN A 77 -15.82 -0.96 2.72
CA GLN A 77 -15.64 -2.17 3.50
C GLN A 77 -14.16 -2.54 3.61
N LEU A 78 -13.39 -2.46 2.51
CA LEU A 78 -11.96 -2.73 2.53
C LEU A 78 -11.22 -1.77 3.46
N ARG A 79 -11.55 -0.49 3.38
CA ARG A 79 -10.96 0.55 4.22
C ARG A 79 -11.29 0.35 5.70
N LEU A 80 -12.51 -0.07 6.04
CA LEU A 80 -12.88 -0.41 7.42
C LEU A 80 -12.07 -1.59 7.96
N LEU A 81 -12.00 -2.70 7.20
CA LEU A 81 -11.27 -3.90 7.62
C LEU A 81 -9.78 -3.61 7.86
N LEU A 82 -9.15 -2.87 6.95
CA LEU A 82 -7.74 -2.53 7.09
C LEU A 82 -7.49 -1.55 8.24
N ASN A 83 -8.35 -0.54 8.44
CA ASN A 83 -8.20 0.39 9.57
C ASN A 83 -8.44 -0.29 10.93
N ASN A 84 -9.34 -1.27 11.01
CA ASN A 84 -9.55 -2.06 12.22
C ASN A 84 -8.30 -2.89 12.56
N LYS A 85 -7.56 -3.37 11.55
CA LYS A 85 -6.33 -4.12 11.75
C LYS A 85 -5.11 -3.23 12.07
N PHE A 86 -4.99 -2.08 11.40
CA PHE A 86 -3.84 -1.19 11.51
C PHE A 86 -4.22 0.13 12.20
N SER A 87 -4.42 0.07 13.52
CA SER A 87 -4.88 1.18 14.36
C SER A 87 -4.00 2.44 14.32
N THR A 88 -2.71 2.30 13.96
CA THR A 88 -1.73 3.40 13.97
C THR A 88 -1.64 4.18 12.65
N LYS A 89 -2.17 3.65 11.55
CA LYS A 89 -2.14 4.34 10.24
C LYS A 89 -3.50 4.30 9.56
N ARG A 90 -4.18 5.45 9.61
CA ARG A 90 -5.47 5.64 8.94
C ARG A 90 -5.31 5.54 7.43
N ILE A 91 -5.84 4.48 6.84
CA ILE A 91 -6.13 4.40 5.40
C ILE A 91 -7.29 5.35 5.16
N LYS A 92 -6.99 6.46 4.49
CA LYS A 92 -7.92 7.55 4.19
C LYS A 92 -8.76 7.23 2.96
N GLN A 93 -8.14 6.57 1.98
CA GLN A 93 -8.74 6.30 0.68
C GLN A 93 -8.11 5.06 0.04
N VAL A 94 -8.91 4.29 -0.69
CA VAL A 94 -8.43 3.32 -1.68
C VAL A 94 -8.76 3.83 -3.08
N VAL A 95 -7.81 3.70 -4.01
CA VAL A 95 -7.96 4.15 -5.39
C VAL A 95 -7.66 2.99 -6.33
N PHE A 96 -8.63 2.67 -7.19
CA PHE A 96 -8.47 1.71 -8.28
C PHE A 96 -8.06 2.45 -9.55
N ARG A 97 -6.97 2.04 -10.19
CA ARG A 97 -6.46 2.64 -11.43
C ARG A 97 -6.32 1.57 -12.49
N VAL A 98 -6.90 1.83 -13.66
CA VAL A 98 -6.67 1.00 -14.84
C VAL A 98 -5.20 1.14 -15.24
N ALA A 99 -4.54 0.02 -15.48
CA ALA A 99 -3.14 -0.04 -15.88
C ALA A 99 -2.94 -1.12 -16.95
N SER A 100 -1.83 -1.03 -17.67
CA SER A 100 -1.47 -2.04 -18.65
C SER A 100 -1.25 -3.41 -17.98
N LYS A 101 -1.48 -4.49 -18.72
CA LYS A 101 -1.24 -5.86 -18.25
C LYS A 101 0.19 -6.05 -17.72
N ALA A 102 1.17 -5.38 -18.32
CA ALA A 102 2.54 -5.41 -17.84
C ALA A 102 2.69 -4.79 -16.44
N GLN A 103 2.02 -3.66 -16.15
CA GLN A 103 2.09 -3.01 -14.83
C GLN A 103 1.32 -3.78 -13.75
N VAL A 104 0.26 -4.48 -14.13
CA VAL A 104 -0.50 -5.35 -13.22
C VAL A 104 0.30 -6.63 -12.91
N LEU A 105 0.97 -7.21 -13.90
CA LEU A 105 1.67 -8.50 -13.76
C LEU A 105 3.15 -8.41 -13.35
N PHE A 106 3.86 -7.33 -13.68
CA PHE A 106 5.30 -7.21 -13.41
C PHE A 106 5.59 -6.29 -12.23
N ASP A 107 6.48 -6.75 -11.34
CA ASP A 107 6.96 -6.04 -10.18
C ASP A 107 8.27 -5.28 -10.45
N PRO A 108 8.29 -3.95 -10.49
CA PRO A 108 9.56 -3.21 -10.53
C PRO A 108 10.37 -3.34 -9.23
N GLN A 109 9.84 -3.95 -8.16
CA GLN A 109 10.56 -4.24 -6.91
C GLN A 109 11.24 -5.62 -6.90
N GLN A 110 11.17 -6.40 -7.99
CA GLN A 110 11.92 -7.67 -8.14
C GLN A 110 13.21 -7.53 -8.98
N GLN A 111 13.69 -6.30 -9.20
CA GLN A 111 15.03 -6.05 -9.72
C GLN A 111 15.91 -5.51 -8.59
N ASN A 112 16.37 -6.42 -7.73
CA ASN A 112 17.61 -6.27 -6.97
C ASN A 112 18.51 -7.43 -7.37
#